data_AF-A0A2G5TG54-F1
#
_entry.id   AF-A0A2G5TG54-F1
#
_cell.length_a   1.000
_cell.length_b   1.000
_cell.length_c   1.000
_cell.angle_alpha   90.00
_cell.angle_beta   90.00
_cell.angle_gamma   90.00
#
_symmetry.space_group_name_H-M   'P 1'
#
loop_
_entity.id
_entity.type
_entity.pdbx_description
1 polymer ?
#
loop_
_entity_poly.entity_id
_entity_poly.type
_entity_poly.pdbx_seq_one_letter_code
_entity_poly.pdbx_strand_id
1 'polypeptide(L)'
;MSRNPYNILDAGDRITSISYSKSFITLLILFVTFLAAFSVLNGSNELNFYTVENTEKVLLPLPEYLESGTVSPLFESFYNCLRPKLAPLIGKYKEPWLSFVNLTKECDSLEVYKAIDLRSVGNQNETKYIAYPRKDEDLVMVTIGIGQDVSTEMKLKEMYTRIKFYGVDPSSYINKDIYEKKLGGKYFHYGSSGKLKIRNYGVFLADNIHQKKIDFLWFGLKGHEYRILNQIHSDGPLDRKRV
;
A
#
# COMPACT_ATOMS: atom_id res chain seq x y z
N MET A 1 15.34 -50.46 -38.34
CA MET A 1 13.89 -50.53 -38.06
C MET A 1 13.47 -49.18 -37.50
N SER A 2 12.50 -48.42 -37.99
CA SER A 2 11.44 -48.64 -38.97
C SER A 2 11.04 -47.24 -39.48
N ARG A 3 10.98 -47.04 -40.81
CA ARG A 3 10.19 -45.98 -41.44
C ARG A 3 8.96 -46.67 -42.00
N ASN A 4 7.77 -46.19 -41.66
CA ASN A 4 6.56 -46.35 -42.47
C ASN A 4 5.62 -45.16 -42.19
N PRO A 5 4.73 -44.82 -43.14
CA PRO A 5 4.39 -43.44 -43.46
C PRO A 5 2.96 -43.08 -43.08
N TYR A 6 2.66 -41.80 -43.21
CA TYR A 6 1.33 -41.22 -43.15
C TYR A 6 0.42 -41.80 -44.24
N ASN A 7 -0.76 -42.29 -43.85
CA ASN A 7 -1.90 -42.48 -44.74
C ASN A 7 -2.89 -41.33 -44.53
N ILE A 8 -3.01 -40.52 -45.57
CA ILE A 8 -4.15 -39.63 -45.83
C ILE A 8 -5.32 -40.52 -46.25
N LEU A 9 -6.47 -40.36 -45.61
CA LEU A 9 -7.74 -40.85 -46.15
C LEU A 9 -8.76 -39.72 -46.18
N ASP A 10 -9.06 -39.37 -47.42
CA ASP A 10 -10.13 -38.52 -47.93
C ASP A 10 -11.44 -39.31 -47.92
N ALA A 11 -12.49 -38.75 -47.33
CA ALA A 11 -13.90 -39.18 -47.42
C ALA A 11 -14.72 -38.05 -46.80
N GLY A 12 -15.46 -37.23 -47.54
CA GLY A 12 -16.43 -37.63 -48.55
C GLY A 12 -17.80 -37.24 -48.01
N ASP A 13 -18.29 -36.08 -48.45
CA ASP A 13 -19.60 -35.52 -48.10
C ASP A 13 -20.75 -36.53 -48.31
N ARG A 14 -21.52 -36.78 -47.24
CA ARG A 14 -22.90 -37.27 -47.32
C ARG A 14 -23.74 -36.59 -46.23
N ILE A 15 -24.36 -35.48 -46.58
CA ILE A 15 -25.46 -34.91 -45.83
C ILE A 15 -26.69 -35.81 -46.08
N THR A 16 -27.02 -36.65 -45.12
CA THR A 16 -28.31 -37.34 -45.08
C THR A 16 -29.36 -36.40 -44.50
N SER A 17 -30.40 -36.09 -45.28
CA SER A 17 -31.52 -35.27 -44.82
C SER A 17 -32.30 -36.03 -43.73
N ILE A 18 -32.15 -35.60 -42.48
CA ILE A 18 -32.94 -36.13 -41.36
C ILE A 18 -34.36 -35.54 -41.46
N SER A 19 -35.35 -36.41 -41.68
CA SER A 19 -36.76 -36.03 -41.65
C SER A 19 -37.19 -35.81 -40.20
N TYR A 20 -37.23 -34.55 -39.76
CA TYR A 20 -37.67 -34.20 -38.42
C TYR A 20 -39.19 -34.38 -38.32
N SER A 21 -39.63 -35.21 -37.37
CA SER A 21 -41.06 -35.38 -37.10
C SER A 21 -41.67 -34.06 -36.63
N LYS A 22 -42.95 -33.82 -36.96
CA LYS A 22 -43.67 -32.59 -36.55
C LYS A 22 -43.56 -32.34 -35.04
N SER A 23 -43.54 -33.40 -34.22
CA SER A 23 -43.34 -33.29 -32.78
C SER A 23 -41.99 -32.70 -32.38
N PHE A 24 -40.91 -32.99 -33.11
CA PHE A 24 -39.59 -32.42 -32.82
C PHE A 24 -39.52 -30.93 -33.14
N ILE A 25 -40.13 -30.51 -34.25
CA ILE A 25 -40.24 -29.09 -34.63
C ILE A 25 -41.09 -28.33 -33.60
N THR A 26 -42.21 -28.90 -33.16
CA THR A 26 -43.04 -28.29 -32.11
C THR A 26 -42.29 -28.17 -30.79
N LEU A 27 -41.50 -29.17 -30.39
CA LEU A 27 -40.70 -29.12 -29.17
C LEU A 27 -39.59 -28.06 -29.26
N LEU A 28 -38.96 -27.91 -30.42
CA LEU A 28 -37.94 -26.90 -30.66
C LEU A 28 -38.54 -25.49 -30.57
N ILE A 29 -39.72 -25.26 -31.14
CA ILE A 29 -40.43 -23.98 -31.05
C ILE A 29 -40.77 -23.67 -29.58
N LEU A 30 -41.29 -24.64 -28.82
CA LEU A 30 -41.59 -24.46 -27.40
C LEU A 30 -40.33 -24.17 -26.56
N PHE A 31 -39.20 -24.78 -26.88
CA PHE A 31 -37.93 -24.52 -26.21
C PHE A 31 -37.40 -23.12 -26.52
N VAL A 32 -37.49 -22.67 -27.78
CA VAL A 32 -37.09 -21.32 -28.17
C VAL A 32 -38.01 -20.26 -27.55
N THR A 33 -39.32 -20.49 -27.49
CA THR A 33 -40.24 -19.56 -26.81
C THR A 33 -40.03 -19.54 -25.31
N PHE A 34 -39.70 -20.67 -24.70
CA PHE A 34 -39.31 -20.74 -23.29
C PHE A 34 -38.01 -19.96 -23.03
N LEU A 35 -36.98 -20.11 -23.86
CA LEU A 35 -35.74 -19.33 -23.73
C LEU A 35 -35.99 -17.83 -23.92
N ALA A 36 -36.82 -17.44 -24.89
CA ALA A 36 -37.19 -16.03 -25.08
C ALA A 36 -37.97 -15.49 -23.87
N ALA A 37 -38.95 -16.23 -23.34
CA ALA A 37 -39.71 -15.83 -22.16
C ALA A 37 -38.83 -15.77 -20.90
N PHE A 38 -37.91 -16.72 -20.73
CA PHE A 38 -36.93 -16.74 -19.64
C PHE A 38 -35.96 -15.55 -19.75
N SER A 39 -35.56 -15.17 -20.96
CA SER A 39 -34.73 -13.98 -21.22
C SER A 39 -35.47 -12.69 -20.88
N VAL A 40 -36.78 -12.61 -21.15
CA VAL A 40 -37.62 -11.46 -20.79
C VAL A 40 -37.86 -11.42 -19.28
N LEU A 41 -38.11 -12.56 -18.63
CA LEU A 41 -38.36 -12.65 -17.19
C LEU A 41 -37.10 -12.38 -16.35
N ASN A 42 -35.92 -12.78 -16.83
CA ASN A 42 -34.64 -12.46 -16.17
C ASN A 42 -33.98 -11.17 -16.69
N GLY A 43 -34.57 -10.52 -17.69
CA GLY A 43 -34.11 -9.25 -18.28
C GLY A 43 -34.41 -8.02 -17.42
N SER A 44 -34.38 -8.15 -16.09
CA SER A 44 -34.54 -7.02 -15.16
C SER A 44 -33.65 -7.14 -13.91
N ASN A 45 -32.44 -7.67 -14.10
CA ASN A 45 -31.33 -7.37 -13.20
C ASN A 45 -30.25 -6.62 -13.99
N GLU A 46 -30.59 -5.41 -14.45
CA GLU A 46 -29.56 -4.39 -14.54
C GLU A 46 -29.05 -4.17 -13.11
N LEU A 47 -27.92 -4.80 -12.82
CA LEU A 47 -27.02 -4.32 -11.80
C LEU A 47 -26.76 -2.87 -12.21
N ASN A 48 -27.36 -1.92 -11.48
CA ASN A 48 -27.03 -0.51 -11.58
C ASN A 48 -25.54 -0.35 -11.26
N PHE A 49 -24.71 -0.59 -12.28
CA PHE A 49 -23.37 -0.08 -12.35
C PHE A 49 -23.57 1.41 -12.39
N TYR A 50 -23.41 2.06 -11.24
CA TYR A 50 -23.34 3.50 -11.15
C TYR A 50 -22.44 3.96 -12.29
N THR A 51 -23.04 4.53 -13.33
CA THR A 51 -22.33 5.31 -14.30
C THR A 51 -21.72 6.42 -13.47
N VAL A 52 -20.41 6.34 -13.25
CA VAL A 52 -19.60 7.48 -12.81
C VAL A 52 -19.58 8.43 -14.00
N GLU A 53 -20.73 9.05 -14.27
CA GLU A 53 -20.84 10.24 -15.06
C GLU A 53 -20.10 11.33 -14.28
N ASN A 54 -19.16 11.98 -14.98
CA ASN A 54 -18.22 12.96 -14.47
C ASN A 54 -17.14 12.41 -13.54
N THR A 55 -16.25 11.58 -14.09
CA THR A 55 -14.83 11.83 -13.78
C THR A 55 -14.47 13.14 -14.48
N GLU A 56 -14.79 14.26 -13.82
CA GLU A 56 -13.93 15.41 -13.92
C GLU A 56 -12.53 14.83 -13.71
N LYS A 57 -11.67 14.90 -14.74
CA LYS A 57 -10.25 14.69 -14.52
C LYS A 57 -9.90 15.74 -13.49
N VAL A 58 -9.86 15.34 -12.22
CA VAL A 58 -9.18 16.08 -11.18
C VAL A 58 -7.72 15.98 -11.58
N LEU A 59 -7.35 16.78 -12.57
CA LEU A 59 -6.01 17.25 -12.76
C LEU A 59 -5.80 18.04 -11.49
N LEU A 60 -5.38 17.36 -10.42
CA LEU A 60 -4.94 18.02 -9.21
C LEU A 60 -3.94 19.05 -9.71
N PRO A 61 -4.27 20.36 -9.67
CA PRO A 61 -3.30 21.36 -10.09
C PRO A 61 -2.08 21.05 -9.24
N LEU A 62 -0.94 20.85 -9.89
CA LEU A 62 0.32 20.74 -9.17
C LEU A 62 0.30 21.91 -8.18
N PRO A 63 0.41 21.69 -6.86
CA PRO A 63 0.33 22.80 -5.91
C PRO A 63 1.30 23.87 -6.38
N GLU A 64 0.83 25.12 -6.34
CA GLU A 64 1.56 26.30 -6.76
C GLU A 64 3.01 26.20 -6.26
N TYR A 65 3.98 26.65 -7.07
CA TYR A 65 5.39 26.58 -6.69
C TYR A 65 5.56 27.10 -5.25
N LEU A 66 6.30 26.36 -4.42
CA LEU A 66 6.50 26.73 -3.01
C LEU A 66 7.03 28.15 -2.96
N GLU A 67 6.31 29.06 -2.29
CA GLU A 67 6.79 30.41 -2.05
C GLU A 67 8.11 30.33 -1.27
N SER A 68 9.14 31.00 -1.78
CA SER A 68 10.47 30.93 -1.18
C SER A 68 10.43 31.40 0.28
N GLY A 69 11.02 30.61 1.19
CA GLY A 69 11.05 30.89 2.63
C GLY A 69 9.83 30.42 3.44
N THR A 70 8.79 29.85 2.82
CA THR A 70 7.64 29.29 3.55
C THR A 70 7.88 27.90 4.13
N VAL A 71 8.93 27.23 3.66
CA VAL A 71 9.31 25.86 4.04
C VAL A 71 10.80 25.78 4.32
N SER A 72 11.25 24.68 4.94
CA SER A 72 12.68 24.47 5.15
C SER A 72 13.44 24.39 3.80
N PRO A 73 14.69 24.88 3.71
CA PRO A 73 15.52 24.76 2.50
C PRO A 73 15.71 23.31 2.02
N LEU A 74 15.68 22.38 2.98
CA LEU A 74 15.72 20.95 2.72
C LEU A 74 14.50 20.50 1.91
N PHE A 75 13.30 20.83 2.39
CA PHE A 75 12.05 20.45 1.74
C PHE A 75 11.92 21.13 0.37
N GLU A 76 12.28 22.41 0.27
CA GLU A 76 12.30 23.16 -0.98
C GLU A 76 13.18 22.47 -2.04
N SER A 77 14.41 22.10 -1.67
CA SER A 77 15.34 21.41 -2.56
C SER A 77 14.83 20.03 -3.01
N PHE A 78 14.30 19.24 -2.07
CA PHE A 78 13.69 17.94 -2.38
C PHE A 78 12.52 18.10 -3.36
N TYR A 79 11.58 18.99 -3.05
CA TYR A 79 10.38 19.22 -3.85
C TYR A 79 10.72 19.71 -5.25
N ASN A 80 11.61 20.69 -5.36
CA ASN A 80 12.03 21.26 -6.64
C ASN A 80 12.77 20.25 -7.52
N CYS A 81 13.49 19.28 -6.94
CA CYS A 81 14.06 18.19 -7.71
C CYS A 81 13.00 17.16 -8.15
N LEU A 82 12.14 16.72 -7.22
CA LEU A 82 11.24 15.59 -7.43
C LEU A 82 10.08 15.94 -8.37
N ARG A 83 9.41 17.07 -8.15
CA ARG A 83 8.19 17.49 -8.84
C ARG A 83 8.32 17.50 -10.37
N PRO A 84 9.30 18.17 -11.00
CA PRO A 84 9.39 18.20 -12.46
C PRO A 84 9.64 16.83 -13.08
N LYS A 85 10.29 15.91 -12.35
CA LYS A 85 10.57 14.55 -12.81
C LYS A 85 9.33 13.65 -12.75
N LEU A 86 8.43 13.91 -11.81
CA LEU A 86 7.16 13.17 -11.67
C LEU A 86 5.99 13.79 -12.45
N ALA A 87 6.06 15.09 -12.80
CA ALA A 87 5.01 15.78 -13.55
C ALA A 87 4.57 15.06 -14.85
N PRO A 88 5.48 14.46 -15.66
CA PRO A 88 5.09 13.70 -16.86
C PRO A 88 4.29 12.42 -16.60
N LEU A 89 4.21 11.98 -15.34
CA LEU A 89 3.49 10.77 -14.91
C LEU A 89 2.07 11.07 -14.42
N ILE A 90 1.68 12.34 -14.30
CA ILE A 90 0.32 12.71 -13.86
C ILE A 90 -0.72 12.10 -14.81
N GLY A 91 -1.71 11.43 -14.22
CA GLY A 91 -2.77 10.74 -14.96
C GLY A 91 -2.37 9.40 -15.59
N LYS A 92 -1.10 8.97 -15.45
CA LYS A 92 -0.60 7.67 -15.89
C LYS A 92 -0.53 6.75 -14.67
N TYR A 93 -1.43 5.78 -14.54
CA TYR A 93 -1.59 5.04 -13.27
C TYR A 93 -0.55 3.92 -13.06
N LYS A 94 0.07 3.41 -14.12
CA LYS A 94 1.02 2.27 -14.03
C LYS A 94 2.47 2.75 -14.02
N GLU A 95 2.73 3.80 -14.76
CA GLU A 95 4.03 4.36 -15.09
C GLU A 95 4.79 4.90 -13.86
N PRO A 96 4.14 5.55 -12.87
CA PRO A 96 4.77 5.90 -11.60
C PRO A 96 5.43 4.70 -10.94
N TRP A 97 4.72 3.57 -10.81
CA TRP A 97 5.23 2.39 -10.13
C TRP A 97 6.48 1.80 -10.80
N LEU A 98 6.57 1.90 -12.12
CA LEU A 98 7.69 1.36 -12.89
C LEU A 98 8.87 2.33 -13.01
N SER A 99 8.59 3.63 -12.97
CA SER A 99 9.57 4.66 -13.34
C SER A 99 10.06 5.48 -12.17
N PHE A 100 9.37 5.47 -11.02
CA PHE A 100 9.64 6.35 -9.88
C PHE A 100 11.12 6.35 -9.51
N VAL A 101 11.68 5.18 -9.16
CA VAL A 101 13.07 5.06 -8.71
C VAL A 101 14.06 5.62 -9.73
N ASN A 102 13.91 5.25 -11.01
CA ASN A 102 14.86 5.71 -12.03
C ASN A 102 14.72 7.21 -12.33
N LEU A 103 13.49 7.75 -12.29
CA LEU A 103 13.25 9.17 -12.48
C LEU A 103 13.83 9.98 -11.32
N THR A 104 13.64 9.52 -10.08
CA THR A 104 13.96 10.30 -8.87
C THR A 104 15.36 10.08 -8.33
N LYS A 105 16.12 9.09 -8.81
CA LYS A 105 17.46 8.71 -8.29
C LYS A 105 18.42 9.88 -8.06
N GLU A 106 18.40 10.89 -8.93
CA GLU A 106 19.28 12.06 -8.82
C GLU A 106 18.92 12.93 -7.60
N CYS A 107 17.63 12.94 -7.23
CA CYS A 107 17.12 13.68 -6.08
C CYS A 107 17.49 13.04 -4.74
N ASP A 108 18.06 11.82 -4.72
CA ASP A 108 18.52 11.15 -3.50
C ASP A 108 19.91 11.63 -3.06
N SER A 109 20.62 12.39 -3.92
CA SER A 109 22.01 12.80 -3.72
C SER A 109 22.21 14.32 -3.65
N LEU A 110 21.15 15.07 -3.33
CA LEU A 110 21.21 16.53 -3.27
C LEU A 110 22.20 17.00 -2.19
N GLU A 111 22.98 18.03 -2.49
CA GLU A 111 24.01 18.57 -1.58
C GLU A 111 23.43 18.98 -0.22
N VAL A 112 22.20 19.49 -0.21
CA VAL A 112 21.50 19.89 1.01
C VAL A 112 21.32 18.73 2.00
N TYR A 113 21.32 17.47 1.53
CA TYR A 113 21.22 16.31 2.40
C TYR A 113 22.47 16.06 3.22
N LYS A 114 23.64 16.58 2.79
CA LYS A 114 24.86 16.52 3.62
C LYS A 114 24.73 17.33 4.91
N ALA A 115 23.77 18.25 5.00
CA ALA A 115 23.44 18.93 6.24
C ALA A 115 22.72 18.02 7.25
N ILE A 116 22.22 16.86 6.82
CA ILE A 116 21.57 15.85 7.66
C ILE A 116 22.57 14.70 7.86
N ASP A 117 22.82 14.32 9.10
CA ASP A 117 23.54 13.09 9.42
C ASP A 117 22.59 11.90 9.17
N LEU A 118 22.48 11.48 7.91
CA LEU A 118 21.70 10.32 7.50
C LEU A 118 22.55 9.07 7.64
N ARG A 119 22.12 8.14 8.50
CA ARG A 119 22.78 6.85 8.70
C ARG A 119 21.92 5.71 8.18
N SER A 120 22.54 4.83 7.40
CA SER A 120 21.90 3.59 6.93
C SER A 120 22.00 2.49 7.98
N VAL A 121 20.88 1.88 8.30
CA VAL A 121 20.75 0.72 9.18
C VAL A 121 20.09 -0.40 8.39
N GLY A 122 20.88 -1.39 8.00
CA GLY A 122 20.38 -2.57 7.29
C GLY A 122 19.79 -3.62 8.22
N ASN A 123 18.74 -4.31 7.77
CA ASN A 123 18.35 -5.64 8.25
C ASN A 123 18.53 -6.68 7.13
N GLN A 124 17.98 -7.89 7.28
CA GLN A 124 18.19 -8.98 6.31
C GLN A 124 17.69 -8.66 4.89
N ASN A 125 16.63 -7.84 4.76
CA ASN A 125 15.92 -7.63 3.49
C ASN A 125 15.68 -6.15 3.12
N GLU A 126 16.04 -5.20 3.99
CA GLU A 126 15.83 -3.77 3.75
C GLU A 126 16.92 -2.93 4.41
N THR A 127 17.17 -1.75 3.83
CA THR A 127 18.02 -0.71 4.42
C THR A 127 17.14 0.45 4.83
N LYS A 128 17.25 0.86 6.09
CA LYS A 128 16.54 2.02 6.65
C LYS A 128 17.49 3.17 6.79
N TYR A 129 17.05 4.35 6.43
CA TYR A 129 17.82 5.57 6.60
C TYR A 129 17.23 6.37 7.76
N ILE A 130 18.10 6.84 8.65
CA ILE A 130 17.71 7.50 9.88
C ILE A 130 18.46 8.82 9.96
N ALA A 131 17.75 9.92 10.17
CA ALA A 131 18.35 11.21 10.47
C ALA A 131 18.80 11.22 11.94
N TYR A 132 20.11 11.35 12.18
CA TYR A 132 20.72 11.32 13.50
C TYR A 132 20.36 12.61 14.27
N PRO A 133 19.71 12.54 15.44
CA PRO A 133 19.47 13.72 16.29
C PRO A 133 20.80 14.33 16.71
N ARG A 134 20.92 15.64 16.59
CA ARG A 134 22.18 16.37 16.87
C ARG A 134 22.49 16.52 18.36
N LYS A 135 21.61 16.05 19.25
CA LYS A 135 21.69 16.27 20.70
C LYS A 135 21.63 14.94 21.44
N ASP A 136 22.34 14.89 22.56
CA ASP A 136 22.19 13.84 23.56
C ASP A 136 20.87 14.08 24.30
N GLU A 137 19.75 13.70 23.67
CA GLU A 137 18.39 13.84 24.19
C GLU A 137 17.75 12.46 24.41
N ASP A 138 16.74 12.40 25.27
CA ASP A 138 15.95 11.18 25.45
C ASP A 138 15.05 10.99 24.23
N LEU A 139 15.29 9.91 23.48
CA LEU A 139 14.61 9.64 22.22
C LEU A 139 13.42 8.72 22.42
N VAL A 140 12.42 8.87 21.56
CA VAL A 140 11.23 8.03 21.51
C VAL A 140 11.10 7.43 20.12
N MET A 141 11.07 6.10 20.06
CA MET A 141 10.75 5.35 18.86
C MET A 141 9.42 4.63 19.01
N VAL A 142 8.57 4.76 18.00
CA VAL A 142 7.33 3.99 17.87
C VAL A 142 7.37 3.17 16.59
N THR A 143 7.24 1.84 16.73
CA THR A 143 7.12 0.90 15.61
C THR A 143 5.68 0.38 15.54
N ILE A 144 5.02 0.60 14.41
CA ILE A 144 3.66 0.10 14.13
C ILE A 144 3.76 -0.99 13.07
N GLY A 145 3.47 -2.23 13.44
CA GLY A 145 3.80 -3.43 12.66
C GLY A 145 5.25 -3.84 12.89
N ILE A 146 5.54 -4.36 14.09
CA ILE A 146 6.88 -4.75 14.54
C ILE A 146 7.45 -5.86 13.66
N GLY A 147 6.63 -6.86 13.30
CA GLY A 147 7.12 -8.07 12.68
C GLY A 147 8.06 -8.88 13.59
N GLN A 148 8.89 -9.74 12.99
CA GLN A 148 9.80 -10.63 13.72
C GLN A 148 11.27 -10.20 13.66
N ASP A 149 11.60 -9.23 12.81
CA ASP A 149 12.95 -8.69 12.65
C ASP A 149 13.02 -7.29 13.26
N VAL A 150 13.60 -7.20 14.45
CA VAL A 150 13.82 -5.94 15.19
C VAL A 150 15.31 -5.51 15.15
N SER A 151 16.09 -6.03 14.20
CA SER A 151 17.53 -5.77 14.16
C SER A 151 17.87 -4.30 13.95
N THR A 152 16.99 -3.54 13.29
CA THR A 152 17.16 -2.08 13.15
C THR A 152 16.97 -1.38 14.48
N GLU A 153 15.92 -1.72 15.24
CA GLU A 153 15.67 -1.20 16.58
C GLU A 153 16.82 -1.53 17.53
N MET A 154 17.38 -2.75 17.44
CA MET A 154 18.53 -3.14 18.25
C MET A 154 19.78 -2.31 17.90
N LYS A 155 20.07 -2.11 16.61
CA LYS A 155 21.17 -1.22 16.18
C LYS A 155 20.94 0.22 16.62
N LEU A 156 19.69 0.70 16.57
CA LEU A 156 19.33 2.01 17.12
C LEU A 156 19.61 2.10 18.62
N LYS A 157 19.29 1.07 19.39
CA LYS A 157 19.59 1.01 20.83
C LYS A 157 21.09 1.02 21.11
N GLU A 158 21.90 0.37 20.27
CA GLU A 158 23.36 0.41 20.36
C GLU A 158 23.91 1.81 20.07
N MET A 159 23.32 2.51 19.10
CA MET A 159 23.71 3.88 18.74
C MET A 159 23.21 4.94 19.74
N TYR A 160 22.09 4.69 20.43
CA TYR A 160 21.48 5.60 21.41
C TYR A 160 21.04 4.83 22.64
N THR A 161 21.76 4.99 23.75
CA THR A 161 21.45 4.29 24.99
C THR A 161 20.22 4.85 25.71
N ARG A 162 19.83 6.10 25.42
CA ARG A 162 18.67 6.80 26.00
C ARG A 162 17.48 6.88 25.03
N ILE A 163 17.04 5.72 24.55
CA ILE A 163 15.87 5.61 23.67
C ILE A 163 14.78 4.74 24.30
N LYS A 164 13.53 5.20 24.22
CA LYS A 164 12.34 4.45 24.64
C LYS A 164 11.68 3.86 23.41
N PHE A 165 11.44 2.56 23.44
CA PHE A 165 10.79 1.84 22.35
C PHE A 165 9.34 1.50 22.69
N TYR A 166 8.44 1.80 21.77
CA TYR A 166 7.02 1.43 21.85
C TYR A 166 6.60 0.70 20.57
N GLY A 167 6.13 -0.53 20.72
CA GLY A 167 5.83 -1.40 19.60
C GLY A 167 4.36 -1.77 19.56
N VAL A 168 3.77 -1.81 18.37
CA VAL A 168 2.36 -2.11 18.16
C VAL A 168 2.22 -3.18 17.10
N ASP A 169 1.61 -4.32 17.41
CA ASP A 169 1.49 -5.42 16.44
C ASP A 169 0.23 -6.26 16.68
N PRO A 170 -0.41 -6.81 15.63
CA PRO A 170 -1.55 -7.70 15.79
C PRO A 170 -1.17 -9.16 16.05
N SER A 171 0.08 -9.52 15.80
CA SER A 171 0.54 -10.89 15.91
C SER A 171 0.87 -11.29 17.34
N SER A 172 0.99 -12.60 17.53
CA SER A 172 1.03 -13.34 18.78
C SER A 172 2.30 -13.13 19.63
N TYR A 173 2.44 -13.94 20.68
CA TYR A 173 3.46 -13.88 21.74
C TYR A 173 4.92 -13.71 21.24
N ILE A 174 5.25 -14.18 20.04
CA ILE A 174 6.62 -14.10 19.51
C ILE A 174 7.07 -12.65 19.33
N ASN A 175 6.26 -11.81 18.67
CA ASN A 175 6.61 -10.42 18.41
C ASN A 175 6.69 -9.62 19.72
N LYS A 176 5.78 -9.93 20.67
CA LYS A 176 5.81 -9.38 22.02
C LYS A 176 7.11 -9.73 22.73
N ASP A 177 7.49 -11.00 22.78
CA ASP A 177 8.70 -11.46 23.46
C ASP A 177 9.97 -10.85 22.87
N ILE A 178 10.04 -10.75 21.53
CA ILE A 178 11.17 -10.10 20.86
C ILE A 178 11.24 -8.62 21.27
N TYR A 179 10.12 -7.89 21.26
CA TYR A 179 10.12 -6.47 21.56
C TYR A 179 10.32 -6.15 23.05
N GLU A 180 9.68 -6.89 23.96
CA GLU A 180 9.81 -6.65 25.39
C GLU A 180 11.09 -7.25 25.98
N LYS A 181 11.41 -8.52 25.66
CA LYS A 181 12.53 -9.22 26.30
C LYS A 181 13.88 -8.92 25.65
N LYS A 182 13.96 -8.87 24.31
CA LYS A 182 15.24 -8.61 23.63
C LYS A 182 15.53 -7.12 23.52
N LEU A 183 14.56 -6.34 23.04
CA LEU A 183 14.76 -4.91 22.84
C LEU A 183 14.57 -4.10 24.14
N GLY A 184 13.75 -4.57 25.08
CA GLY A 184 13.41 -3.81 26.29
C GLY A 184 12.37 -2.71 26.04
N GLY A 185 11.57 -2.84 24.98
CA GLY A 185 10.50 -1.91 24.64
C GLY A 185 9.18 -2.26 25.33
N LYS A 186 8.20 -1.38 25.17
CA LYS A 186 6.81 -1.61 25.61
C LYS A 186 5.96 -2.07 24.43
N TYR A 187 5.35 -3.24 24.54
CA TYR A 187 4.51 -3.80 23.48
C TYR A 187 3.03 -3.52 23.72
N PHE A 188 2.32 -3.22 22.63
CA PHE A 188 0.87 -3.05 22.59
C PHE A 188 0.27 -3.98 21.54
N HIS A 189 -0.60 -4.87 22.00
CA HIS A 189 -1.33 -5.77 21.11
C HIS A 189 -2.54 -5.06 20.50
N TYR A 190 -2.76 -5.14 19.18
CA TYR A 190 -4.00 -4.66 18.57
C TYR A 190 -4.66 -5.66 17.63
N GLY A 191 -5.98 -5.80 17.69
CA GLY A 191 -6.69 -6.74 16.81
C GLY A 191 -8.15 -6.93 17.21
N SER A 192 -8.91 -7.66 16.40
CA SER A 192 -10.35 -7.87 16.61
C SER A 192 -10.67 -8.50 17.97
N SER A 193 -9.77 -9.33 18.50
CA SER A 193 -9.83 -10.03 19.80
C SER A 193 -8.97 -9.39 20.90
N GLY A 194 -8.20 -8.34 20.59
CA GLY A 194 -7.29 -7.68 21.52
C GLY A 194 -7.96 -6.63 22.41
N LYS A 195 -7.30 -6.27 23.53
CA LYS A 195 -7.75 -5.18 24.43
C LYS A 195 -7.74 -3.81 23.75
N LEU A 196 -6.83 -3.59 22.79
CA LEU A 196 -6.77 -2.36 22.00
C LEU A 196 -7.34 -2.63 20.60
N LYS A 197 -8.48 -2.04 20.29
CA LYS A 197 -8.99 -1.94 18.91
C LYS A 197 -8.45 -0.65 18.30
N ILE A 198 -7.27 -0.71 17.69
CA ILE A 198 -6.72 0.46 17.01
C ILE A 198 -7.49 0.68 15.71
N ARG A 199 -8.57 1.47 15.80
CA ARG A 199 -9.27 2.03 14.65
C ARG A 199 -8.59 3.30 14.15
N ASN A 200 -7.82 3.94 15.03
CA ASN A 200 -7.13 5.18 14.79
C ASN A 200 -5.76 5.18 15.50
N TYR A 201 -4.69 5.17 14.72
CA TYR A 201 -3.30 5.21 15.19
C TYR A 201 -2.94 6.56 15.82
N GLY A 202 -3.53 7.67 15.36
CA GLY A 202 -3.34 8.97 16.01
C GLY A 202 -3.87 9.00 17.44
N VAL A 203 -5.05 8.41 17.66
CA VAL A 203 -5.62 8.22 19.01
C VAL A 203 -4.74 7.28 19.83
N PHE A 204 -4.24 6.19 19.25
CA PHE A 204 -3.31 5.30 19.95
C PHE A 204 -2.05 6.04 20.43
N LEU A 205 -1.42 6.82 19.56
CA LEU A 205 -0.21 7.59 19.88
C LEU A 205 -0.50 8.58 21.03
N ALA A 206 -1.60 9.33 20.95
CA ALA A 206 -2.00 10.27 21.99
C ALA A 206 -2.30 9.58 23.34
N ASP A 207 -3.10 8.51 23.31
CA ASP A 207 -3.74 7.95 24.50
C ASP A 207 -2.94 6.82 25.16
N ASN A 208 -1.91 6.26 24.52
CA ASN A 208 -1.17 5.10 25.06
C ASN A 208 0.35 5.32 25.16
N ILE A 209 0.92 6.12 24.26
CA ILE A 209 2.36 6.41 24.24
C ILE A 209 2.68 7.55 25.22
N HIS A 210 1.81 8.56 25.29
CA HIS A 210 1.92 9.71 26.21
C HIS A 210 3.30 10.39 26.17
N GLN A 211 3.91 10.47 24.99
CA GLN A 211 5.17 11.18 24.78
C GLN A 211 4.89 12.52 24.11
N LYS A 212 5.64 13.57 24.51
CA LYS A 212 5.52 14.92 23.94
C LYS A 212 6.10 15.05 22.53
N LYS A 213 6.95 14.09 22.14
CA LYS A 213 7.67 14.04 20.88
C LYS A 213 7.90 12.58 20.53
N ILE A 214 7.77 12.24 19.25
CA ILE A 214 8.19 10.96 18.69
C ILE A 214 9.30 11.27 17.69
N ASP A 215 10.51 10.80 17.96
CA ASP A 215 11.69 11.06 17.12
C ASP A 215 11.73 10.12 15.92
N PHE A 216 11.33 8.86 16.14
CA PHE A 216 11.27 7.85 15.10
C PHE A 216 9.88 7.22 15.09
N LEU A 217 9.16 7.37 13.99
CA LEU A 217 7.87 6.73 13.76
C LEU A 217 7.98 5.85 12.52
N TRP A 218 7.82 4.54 12.69
CA TRP A 218 7.93 3.59 11.60
C TRP A 218 6.66 2.77 11.45
N PHE A 219 6.13 2.74 10.23
CA PHE A 219 5.02 1.89 9.80
C PHE A 219 5.51 0.69 8.98
N GLY A 220 5.27 -0.51 9.48
CA GLY A 220 5.46 -1.82 8.84
C GLY A 220 4.12 -2.55 8.64
N LEU A 221 3.08 -1.83 8.18
CA LEU A 221 1.71 -2.34 8.08
C LEU A 221 1.44 -3.06 6.76
N LYS A 222 1.89 -4.31 6.60
CA LYS A 222 1.68 -5.11 5.37
C LYS A 222 0.26 -4.98 4.80
N GLY A 223 0.10 -4.28 3.67
CA GLY A 223 -1.16 -4.17 2.91
C GLY A 223 -2.18 -3.16 3.47
N HIS A 224 -1.80 -2.38 4.47
CA HIS A 224 -2.66 -1.37 5.11
C HIS A 224 -1.98 -0.01 5.28
N GLU A 225 -0.82 0.20 4.64
CA GLU A 225 -0.02 1.41 4.73
C GLU A 225 -0.83 2.64 4.29
N TYR A 226 -1.55 2.58 3.17
CA TYR A 226 -2.34 3.72 2.68
C TYR A 226 -3.51 4.12 3.57
N ARG A 227 -4.04 3.20 4.39
CA ARG A 227 -5.18 3.49 5.30
C ARG A 227 -4.77 4.41 6.46
N ILE A 228 -3.47 4.54 6.71
CA ILE A 228 -2.95 5.40 7.77
C ILE A 228 -2.74 6.84 7.31
N LEU A 229 -2.59 7.07 6.00
CA LEU A 229 -2.33 8.39 5.44
C LEU A 229 -3.43 9.39 5.82
N ASN A 230 -4.69 8.94 5.84
CA ASN A 230 -5.83 9.75 6.27
C ASN A 230 -5.81 10.13 7.76
N GLN A 231 -4.89 9.56 8.54
CA GLN A 231 -4.78 9.81 9.99
C GLN A 231 -3.64 10.76 10.33
N ILE A 232 -2.63 10.86 9.44
CA ILE A 232 -1.36 11.56 9.65
C ILE A 232 -1.18 12.80 8.75
N HIS A 233 -2.14 13.12 7.87
CA HIS A 233 -2.12 14.37 7.11
C HIS A 233 -2.35 15.60 8.02
N SER A 234 -1.96 16.79 7.54
CA SER A 234 -2.30 18.07 8.17
C SER A 234 -3.81 18.22 8.33
N ASP A 235 -4.27 18.63 9.51
CA ASP A 235 -5.66 18.58 9.99
C ASP A 235 -6.21 17.18 10.28
N GLY A 236 -5.39 16.14 10.19
CA GLY A 236 -5.78 14.76 10.47
C GLY A 236 -6.01 14.49 11.97
N PRO A 237 -6.58 13.32 12.32
CA PRO A 237 -6.74 12.89 13.71
C PRO A 237 -5.51 13.04 14.61
N LEU A 238 -4.30 12.80 14.09
CA LEU A 238 -3.06 12.97 14.84
C LEU A 238 -2.78 14.45 15.14
N ASP A 239 -2.82 15.29 14.10
CA ASP A 239 -2.56 16.73 14.18
C ASP A 239 -3.56 17.44 15.12
N ARG A 240 -4.86 17.12 14.99
CA ARG A 240 -5.92 17.64 15.88
C ARG A 240 -5.73 17.27 17.35
N LYS A 241 -5.00 16.19 17.63
CA LYS A 241 -4.68 15.75 19.00
C LYS A 241 -3.39 16.37 19.54
N ARG A 242 -2.66 17.15 18.73
CA ARG A 242 -1.40 17.84 19.10
C ARG A 242 -0.34 16.89 19.67
N VAL A 243 -0.18 15.75 19.00
CA VAL A 243 0.94 14.82 19.25
C VAL A 243 2.12 15.23 18.38
#